data_AF-A0A535GR67-F1
#
_entry.id   AF-A0A535GR67-F1
#
_cell.length_a   1.000
_cell.length_b   1.000
_cell.length_c   1.000
_cell.angle_alpha   90.00
_cell.angle_beta   90.00
_cell.angle_gamma   90.00
#
_symmetry.space_group_name_H-M   'P 1'
#
loop_
_entity.id
_entity.type
_entity.pdbx_description
1 polymer ?
#
loop_
_entity_poly.entity_id
_entity_poly.type
_entity_poly.pdbx_seq_one_letter_code
_entity_poly.pdbx_strand_id
1 'polypeptide(L)'
;MSDTRLEQTEPKDPAQTGTGEAGEFHVEEKATSTPVVEPVPTAELEAKIAAPRQAQSRAGTIEHLAARRPVTPVDLTSTEIKERLSNLRTTITSVVTGYRWGNISLEDATEQIIPLLNVGSIYQWAPVLVPFILEIDRAGDFIPVWVHIIERDDVPDLPTDADPAETMIGRARRIAILMLGNYKTFIEPGQSIPLGFKSRQSSKSIPKVQNLAQFLGKLANDPNTSLYATQSLAKQATTEAMQALITALKEAEGWAKVDIAEACLSLNQPRFYEIVLASGLDRVQGLESYVAVPIYRSIPLESYLRGGNDAH
;
A
#
# COMPACT_ATOMS: atom_id res chain seq x y z
N MET A 1 -50.21 -31.68 64.85
CA MET A 1 -49.28 -31.50 63.71
C MET A 1 -48.59 -32.85 63.53
N SER A 2 -49.22 -33.80 62.84
CA SER A 2 -49.14 -34.04 61.38
C SER A 2 -47.75 -34.58 61.02
N ASP A 3 -47.53 -35.90 61.11
CA ASP A 3 -47.75 -36.97 60.11
C ASP A 3 -46.70 -36.92 58.96
N THR A 4 -45.63 -37.72 58.98
CA THR A 4 -45.39 -39.13 58.51
C THR A 4 -45.00 -39.33 57.04
N ARG A 5 -43.88 -40.07 56.89
CA ARG A 5 -43.54 -41.14 55.91
C ARG A 5 -43.30 -40.79 54.42
N LEU A 6 -42.10 -41.06 53.88
CA LEU A 6 -41.58 -42.34 53.31
C LEU A 6 -42.23 -42.67 51.96
N GLU A 7 -41.46 -42.73 50.87
CA GLU A 7 -41.02 -43.99 50.22
C GLU A 7 -40.42 -43.77 48.81
N GLN A 8 -39.33 -44.49 48.56
CA GLN A 8 -38.84 -44.87 47.23
C GLN A 8 -39.77 -45.94 46.65
N THR A 9 -40.03 -45.92 45.35
CA THR A 9 -40.43 -47.13 44.61
C THR A 9 -39.90 -47.13 43.19
N GLU A 10 -39.26 -48.24 42.86
CA GLU A 10 -38.93 -48.77 41.53
C GLU A 10 -40.20 -49.20 40.73
N PRO A 11 -40.08 -49.66 39.46
CA PRO A 11 -41.08 -49.47 38.41
C PRO A 11 -42.19 -50.52 38.37
N LYS A 12 -43.35 -50.15 37.82
CA LYS A 12 -44.44 -51.05 37.40
C LYS A 12 -45.21 -50.47 36.21
N ASP A 13 -45.10 -51.12 35.06
CA ASP A 13 -46.23 -51.33 34.13
C ASP A 13 -47.07 -52.51 34.68
N PRO A 14 -48.39 -52.66 34.39
CA PRO A 14 -48.94 -52.63 33.02
C PRO A 14 -50.42 -52.19 32.82
N ALA A 15 -50.81 -52.21 31.53
CA ALA A 15 -52.11 -52.63 30.98
C ALA A 15 -53.19 -51.56 30.63
N GLN A 16 -53.26 -51.30 29.32
CA GLN A 16 -54.42 -51.40 28.41
C GLN A 16 -55.74 -50.69 28.78
N THR A 17 -56.13 -49.74 27.92
CA THR A 17 -57.38 -49.79 27.12
C THR A 17 -57.29 -48.76 26.00
N GLY A 18 -57.48 -49.21 24.76
CA GLY A 18 -57.33 -48.37 23.56
C GLY A 18 -58.55 -47.53 23.22
N THR A 19 -58.33 -46.49 22.41
CA THR A 19 -58.98 -46.23 21.10
C THR A 19 -58.49 -44.87 20.58
N GLY A 20 -58.05 -44.81 19.32
CA GLY A 20 -58.12 -43.59 18.50
C GLY A 20 -56.81 -43.04 17.92
N GLU A 21 -56.64 -43.29 16.61
CA GLU A 21 -55.91 -42.47 15.62
C GLU A 21 -54.38 -42.59 15.48
N ALA A 22 -54.01 -43.53 14.59
CA ALA A 22 -53.12 -43.40 13.42
C ALA A 22 -51.80 -42.61 13.54
N GLY A 23 -50.62 -43.12 13.19
CA GLY A 23 -50.24 -44.41 12.61
C GLY A 23 -48.71 -44.44 12.52
N GLU A 24 -48.09 -45.46 13.10
CA GLU A 24 -46.64 -45.60 13.16
C GLU A 24 -46.29 -46.98 12.60
N PHE A 25 -45.63 -46.99 11.44
CA PHE A 25 -45.26 -48.22 10.73
C PHE A 25 -43.83 -48.60 11.11
N HIS A 26 -43.71 -49.68 11.87
CA HIS A 26 -42.44 -50.32 12.24
C HIS A 26 -41.82 -50.96 11.00
N VAL A 27 -40.54 -50.68 10.72
CA VAL A 27 -39.77 -51.40 9.69
C VAL A 27 -38.63 -52.14 10.39
N GLU A 28 -38.71 -53.47 10.34
CA GLU A 28 -37.65 -54.40 10.73
C GLU A 28 -36.37 -54.14 9.93
N GLU A 29 -35.25 -54.06 10.64
CA GLU A 29 -33.91 -54.04 10.07
C GLU A 29 -33.60 -55.43 9.48
N LYS A 30 -33.71 -55.54 8.16
CA LYS A 30 -33.22 -56.70 7.40
C LYS A 30 -32.18 -56.23 6.39
N ALA A 31 -30.93 -56.50 6.72
CA ALA A 31 -29.75 -56.21 5.91
C ALA A 31 -29.97 -56.67 4.45
N THR A 32 -30.09 -55.70 3.56
CA THR A 32 -30.06 -55.92 2.11
C THR A 32 -28.99 -55.00 1.54
N SER A 33 -27.89 -55.61 1.10
CA SER A 33 -26.78 -55.00 0.38
C SER A 33 -27.30 -54.21 -0.82
N THR A 34 -27.04 -52.90 -0.86
CA THR A 34 -27.25 -52.03 -2.03
C THR A 34 -25.91 -51.60 -2.62
N PRO A 35 -25.84 -51.41 -3.96
CA PRO A 35 -24.59 -51.34 -4.70
C PRO A 35 -23.89 -49.98 -4.57
N VAL A 36 -22.56 -50.04 -4.73
CA VAL A 36 -21.61 -48.93 -4.79
C VAL A 36 -22.15 -47.81 -5.68
N VAL A 37 -22.39 -46.64 -5.09
CA VAL A 37 -22.65 -45.39 -5.82
C VAL A 37 -21.30 -44.79 -6.19
N GLU A 38 -21.02 -44.71 -7.48
CA GLU A 38 -19.86 -44.00 -8.02
C GLU A 38 -19.89 -42.53 -7.60
N PRO A 39 -18.77 -41.94 -7.17
CA PRO A 39 -18.72 -40.52 -6.82
C PRO A 39 -18.93 -39.69 -8.09
N VAL A 40 -19.92 -38.80 -8.03
CA VAL A 40 -20.16 -37.74 -9.02
C VAL A 40 -18.84 -36.99 -9.25
N PRO A 41 -18.36 -36.86 -10.50
CA PRO A 41 -17.13 -36.14 -10.77
C PRO A 41 -17.32 -34.69 -10.33
N THR A 42 -16.47 -34.27 -9.39
CA THR A 42 -16.32 -32.87 -9.01
C THR A 42 -15.95 -32.14 -10.29
N ALA A 43 -16.89 -31.35 -10.83
CA ALA A 43 -16.57 -30.42 -11.89
C ALA A 43 -15.61 -29.40 -11.28
N GLU A 44 -14.32 -29.61 -11.52
CA GLU A 44 -13.30 -28.57 -11.41
C GLU A 44 -13.75 -27.45 -12.33
N LEU A 45 -14.43 -26.46 -11.75
CA LEU A 45 -14.66 -25.20 -12.41
C LEU A 45 -13.31 -24.47 -12.40
N GLU A 46 -12.39 -24.91 -13.26
CA GLU A 46 -11.31 -24.06 -13.74
C GLU A 46 -11.97 -22.90 -14.47
N ALA A 47 -12.36 -21.88 -13.70
CA ALA A 47 -12.55 -20.55 -14.23
C ALA A 47 -11.19 -20.13 -14.77
N LYS A 48 -10.93 -20.42 -16.05
CA LYS A 48 -9.89 -19.78 -16.87
C LYS A 48 -10.21 -18.29 -16.92
N ILE A 49 -9.89 -17.59 -15.84
CA ILE A 49 -9.68 -16.16 -15.87
C ILE A 49 -8.52 -15.98 -16.85
N ALA A 50 -8.78 -15.27 -17.94
CA ALA A 50 -7.76 -15.00 -18.94
C ALA A 50 -6.50 -14.49 -18.23
N ALA A 51 -5.39 -15.22 -18.43
CA ALA A 51 -4.08 -14.97 -17.83
C ALA A 51 -3.57 -13.51 -17.87
N PRO A 52 -4.00 -12.61 -18.79
CA PRO A 52 -3.53 -11.22 -18.79
C PRO A 52 -3.92 -10.43 -17.53
N ARG A 53 -5.12 -10.65 -16.95
CA ARG A 53 -5.61 -9.85 -15.80
C ARG A 53 -5.00 -10.29 -14.47
N GLN A 54 -4.78 -11.59 -14.27
CA GLN A 54 -4.10 -12.10 -13.08
C GLN A 54 -2.60 -11.75 -13.04
N ALA A 55 -1.96 -11.61 -14.20
CA ALA A 55 -0.57 -11.16 -14.28
C ALA A 55 -0.44 -9.69 -13.88
N GLN A 56 -1.37 -8.82 -14.32
CA GLN A 56 -1.41 -7.41 -13.90
C GLN A 56 -1.77 -7.24 -12.42
N SER A 57 -2.65 -8.08 -11.86
CA SER A 57 -2.98 -8.04 -10.43
C SER A 57 -1.84 -8.48 -9.52
N ARG A 58 -0.82 -9.17 -10.07
CA ARG A 58 0.35 -9.66 -9.34
C ARG A 58 1.60 -8.78 -9.48
N ALA A 59 1.58 -7.78 -10.35
CA ALA A 59 2.70 -6.84 -10.46
C ALA A 59 2.98 -6.17 -9.10
N GLY A 60 4.24 -6.08 -8.72
CA GLY A 60 4.68 -5.53 -7.43
C GLY A 60 4.39 -6.39 -6.19
N THR A 61 3.76 -7.57 -6.31
CA THR A 61 3.30 -8.34 -5.12
C THR A 61 4.41 -8.63 -4.12
N ILE A 62 5.61 -8.99 -4.58
CA ILE A 62 6.74 -9.33 -3.71
C ILE A 62 7.14 -8.12 -2.87
N GLU A 63 7.33 -6.98 -3.53
CA GLU A 63 7.66 -5.69 -2.91
C GLU A 63 6.58 -5.26 -1.91
N HIS A 64 5.30 -5.36 -2.28
CA HIS A 64 4.17 -4.99 -1.42
C HIS A 64 4.03 -5.85 -0.18
N LEU A 65 4.28 -7.16 -0.31
CA LEU A 65 4.29 -8.09 0.81
C LEU A 65 5.52 -7.89 1.69
N ALA A 66 6.68 -7.64 1.10
CA ALA A 66 7.91 -7.35 1.84
C ALA A 66 7.77 -6.08 2.68
N ALA A 67 7.21 -5.01 2.10
CA ALA A 67 6.97 -3.74 2.78
C ALA A 67 6.05 -3.84 4.00
N ARG A 68 5.12 -4.79 4.00
CA ARG A 68 4.14 -5.01 5.08
C ARG A 68 4.64 -5.96 6.17
N ARG A 69 5.85 -6.51 6.04
CA ARG A 69 6.47 -7.33 7.10
C ARG A 69 6.98 -6.43 8.24
N PRO A 70 7.00 -6.92 9.49
CA PRO A 70 7.70 -6.23 10.56
C PRO A 70 9.18 -6.06 10.24
N VAL A 71 9.70 -4.86 10.42
CA VAL A 71 11.09 -4.50 10.12
C VAL A 71 11.80 -4.07 11.40
N THR A 72 12.98 -4.61 11.66
CA THR A 72 13.85 -4.15 12.73
C THR A 72 14.45 -2.78 12.39
N PRO A 73 14.25 -1.74 13.21
CA PRO A 73 14.83 -0.43 12.97
C PRO A 73 16.36 -0.43 12.99
N VAL A 74 16.97 0.50 12.26
CA VAL A 74 18.42 0.72 12.28
C VAL A 74 18.85 1.28 13.64
N ASP A 75 19.89 0.68 14.26
CA ASP A 75 20.48 1.21 15.49
C ASP A 75 21.36 2.43 15.19
N LEU A 76 20.79 3.61 15.38
CA LEU A 76 21.48 4.89 15.19
C LEU A 76 22.49 5.21 16.30
N THR A 77 22.53 4.43 17.39
CA THR A 77 23.46 4.67 18.50
C THR A 77 24.83 4.02 18.27
N SER A 78 24.88 2.98 17.43
CA SER A 78 26.10 2.31 16.99
C SER A 78 27.11 3.29 16.39
N THR A 79 28.39 3.13 16.77
CA THR A 79 29.50 3.94 16.25
C THR A 79 29.69 3.74 14.75
N GLU A 80 29.52 2.51 14.26
CA GLU A 80 29.65 2.19 12.83
C GLU A 80 28.60 2.93 11.98
N ILE A 81 27.35 2.93 12.44
CA ILE A 81 26.25 3.61 11.74
C ILE A 81 26.46 5.13 11.77
N LYS A 82 26.92 5.69 12.88
CA LYS A 82 27.26 7.12 13.00
C LYS A 82 28.37 7.53 12.03
N GLU A 83 29.45 6.75 11.97
CA GLU A 83 30.57 7.02 11.06
C GLU A 83 30.11 6.93 9.60
N ARG A 84 29.32 5.90 9.26
CA ARG A 84 28.76 5.73 7.93
C ARG A 84 27.87 6.91 7.51
N LEU A 85 26.98 7.36 8.39
CA LEU A 85 26.14 8.55 8.14
C LEU A 85 26.97 9.84 8.04
N SER A 86 28.05 9.98 8.82
CA SER A 86 28.95 11.14 8.72
C SER A 86 29.64 11.20 7.35
N ASN A 87 30.16 10.07 6.87
CA ASN A 87 30.78 9.97 5.55
C ASN A 87 29.76 10.24 4.44
N LEU A 88 28.58 9.63 4.54
CA LEU A 88 27.48 9.85 3.60
C LEU A 88 27.07 11.32 3.54
N ARG A 89 27.01 12.02 4.70
CA ARG A 89 26.64 13.44 4.76
C ARG A 89 27.59 14.29 3.94
N THR A 90 28.89 14.07 4.13
CA THR A 90 29.94 14.80 3.40
C THR A 90 29.79 14.61 1.90
N THR A 91 29.66 13.35 1.44
CA THR A 91 29.57 13.05 0.01
C THR A 91 28.28 13.57 -0.61
N ILE A 92 27.12 13.34 0.00
CA ILE A 92 25.83 13.86 -0.52
C ILE A 92 25.84 15.39 -0.55
N THR A 93 26.37 16.05 0.48
CA THR A 93 26.49 17.51 0.50
C THR A 93 27.35 18.01 -0.66
N SER A 94 28.46 17.33 -0.97
CA SER A 94 29.31 17.67 -2.11
C SER A 94 28.56 17.53 -3.44
N VAL A 95 27.76 16.47 -3.63
CA VAL A 95 26.99 16.28 -4.86
C VAL A 95 25.89 17.35 -4.97
N VAL A 96 25.12 17.57 -3.91
CA VAL A 96 24.02 18.56 -3.88
C VAL A 96 24.55 19.97 -4.15
N THR A 97 25.64 20.37 -3.49
CA THR A 97 26.26 21.68 -3.70
C THR A 97 26.89 21.78 -5.09
N GLY A 98 27.57 20.74 -5.56
CA GLY A 98 28.11 20.68 -6.92
C GLY A 98 27.02 20.92 -7.96
N TYR A 99 25.86 20.26 -7.82
CA TYR A 99 24.74 20.42 -8.74
C TYR A 99 24.12 21.81 -8.65
N ARG A 100 23.86 22.30 -7.43
CA ARG A 100 23.29 23.63 -7.17
C ARG A 100 24.09 24.75 -7.83
N TRP A 101 25.42 24.66 -7.80
CA TRP A 101 26.31 25.68 -8.37
C TRP A 101 26.64 25.45 -9.85
N GLY A 102 26.07 24.43 -10.49
CA GLY A 102 26.31 24.11 -11.89
C GLY A 102 27.68 23.49 -12.17
N ASN A 103 28.36 22.97 -11.15
CA ASN A 103 29.68 22.33 -11.27
C ASN A 103 29.59 20.89 -11.79
N ILE A 104 28.43 20.24 -11.62
CA ILE A 104 28.14 18.91 -12.15
C ILE A 104 26.80 18.93 -12.90
N SER A 105 26.67 18.10 -13.94
CA SER A 105 25.44 18.02 -14.73
C SER A 105 24.33 17.24 -14.00
N LEU A 106 23.10 17.28 -14.53
CA LEU A 106 21.99 16.46 -14.05
C LEU A 106 22.31 14.96 -14.11
N GLU A 107 22.93 14.52 -15.21
CA GLU A 107 23.32 13.12 -15.39
C GLU A 107 24.40 12.72 -14.39
N ASP A 108 25.44 13.55 -14.24
CA ASP A 108 26.54 13.26 -13.29
C ASP A 108 26.05 13.25 -11.85
N ALA A 109 25.16 14.18 -11.48
CA ALA A 109 24.56 14.22 -10.14
C ALA A 109 23.72 12.96 -9.89
N THR A 110 23.01 12.47 -10.92
CA THR A 110 22.22 11.25 -10.87
C THR A 110 23.10 10.01 -10.68
N GLU A 111 24.14 9.86 -11.51
CA GLU A 111 25.09 8.75 -11.42
C GLU A 111 25.84 8.73 -10.08
N GLN A 112 26.17 9.91 -9.54
CA GLN A 112 26.86 10.00 -8.26
C GLN A 112 25.95 9.72 -7.06
N ILE A 113 24.66 10.08 -7.10
CA ILE A 113 23.76 9.89 -5.94
C ILE A 113 23.26 8.45 -5.81
N ILE A 114 22.99 7.74 -6.91
CA ILE A 114 22.45 6.37 -6.90
C ILE A 114 23.24 5.41 -5.97
N PRO A 115 24.57 5.25 -6.10
CA PRO A 115 25.32 4.34 -5.23
C PRO A 115 25.32 4.78 -3.76
N LEU A 116 25.14 6.07 -3.47
CA LEU A 116 25.08 6.59 -2.10
C LEU A 116 23.77 6.23 -1.40
N LEU A 117 22.70 5.97 -2.15
CA LEU A 117 21.42 5.52 -1.62
C LEU A 117 21.41 4.02 -1.28
N ASN A 118 22.42 3.28 -1.77
CA ASN A 118 22.55 1.83 -1.55
C ASN A 118 23.21 1.49 -0.20
N VAL A 119 22.58 1.92 0.90
CA VAL A 119 23.13 1.69 2.25
C VAL A 119 22.67 0.39 2.91
N GLY A 120 21.54 -0.15 2.49
CA GLY A 120 20.94 -1.34 3.07
C GLY A 120 19.52 -1.53 2.58
N SER A 121 18.74 -2.37 3.26
CA SER A 121 17.34 -2.60 2.89
C SER A 121 16.54 -1.31 2.92
N ILE A 122 15.73 -1.08 1.89
CA ILE A 122 14.91 0.14 1.81
C ILE A 122 13.91 0.22 2.95
N TYR A 123 13.36 -0.93 3.35
CA TYR A 123 12.36 -1.02 4.42
C TYR A 123 12.92 -0.62 5.79
N GLN A 124 14.23 -0.78 5.99
CA GLN A 124 14.93 -0.37 7.21
C GLN A 124 15.43 1.08 7.12
N TRP A 125 16.01 1.44 5.98
CA TRP A 125 16.80 2.67 5.86
C TRP A 125 16.03 3.88 5.36
N ALA A 126 14.91 3.72 4.65
CA ALA A 126 14.15 4.87 4.14
C ALA A 126 13.72 5.86 5.24
N PRO A 127 13.23 5.43 6.43
CA PRO A 127 12.88 6.35 7.52
C PRO A 127 14.07 7.18 8.05
N VAL A 128 15.31 6.71 7.84
CA VAL A 128 16.54 7.40 8.26
C VAL A 128 17.09 8.27 7.13
N LEU A 129 17.20 7.72 5.92
CA LEU A 129 17.81 8.40 4.78
C LEU A 129 16.99 9.57 4.26
N VAL A 130 15.67 9.43 4.15
CA VAL A 130 14.80 10.49 3.61
C VAL A 130 14.93 11.80 4.42
N PRO A 131 14.75 11.82 5.76
CA PRO A 131 14.97 13.04 6.53
C PRO A 131 16.43 13.50 6.51
N PHE A 132 17.38 12.56 6.52
CA PHE A 132 18.81 12.88 6.46
C PHE A 132 19.20 13.63 5.18
N ILE A 133 18.69 13.21 4.01
CA ILE A 133 18.93 13.88 2.74
C ILE A 133 18.16 15.20 2.66
N LEU A 134 16.92 15.23 3.17
CA LEU A 134 16.13 16.47 3.23
C LEU A 134 16.81 17.57 4.04
N GLU A 135 17.56 17.23 5.09
CA GLU A 135 18.36 18.21 5.83
C GLU A 135 19.42 18.90 4.96
N ILE A 136 19.96 18.18 3.97
CA ILE A 136 20.98 18.67 3.04
C ILE A 136 20.32 19.48 1.91
N ASP A 137 19.23 18.96 1.33
CA ASP A 137 18.48 19.60 0.24
C ASP A 137 17.11 20.11 0.70
N ARG A 138 17.10 21.03 1.68
CA ARG A 138 15.85 21.65 2.17
C ARG A 138 15.15 22.53 1.13
N ALA A 139 15.91 23.08 0.20
CA ALA A 139 15.40 23.98 -0.83
C ALA A 139 14.72 23.24 -1.99
N GLY A 140 14.99 21.94 -2.15
CA GLY A 140 14.47 21.16 -3.27
C GLY A 140 15.21 21.44 -4.58
N ASP A 141 16.47 21.85 -4.52
CA ASP A 141 17.27 22.05 -5.72
C ASP A 141 17.55 20.70 -6.41
N PHE A 142 17.50 19.60 -5.66
CA PHE A 142 17.76 18.25 -6.14
C PHE A 142 16.50 17.55 -6.67
N ILE A 143 15.33 18.20 -6.65
CA ILE A 143 14.09 17.65 -7.25
C ILE A 143 14.27 17.16 -8.69
N PRO A 144 14.97 17.87 -9.61
CA PRO A 144 15.16 17.35 -10.96
C PRO A 144 15.95 16.05 -11.00
N VAL A 145 16.93 15.88 -10.10
CA VAL A 145 17.69 14.63 -9.97
C VAL A 145 16.77 13.51 -9.50
N TRP A 146 15.88 13.77 -8.52
CA TRP A 146 14.89 12.80 -8.08
C TRP A 146 13.95 12.37 -9.21
N VAL A 147 13.44 13.31 -10.00
CA VAL A 147 12.59 13.00 -11.16
C VAL A 147 13.37 12.16 -12.19
N HIS A 148 14.62 12.53 -12.50
CA HIS A 148 15.46 11.80 -13.45
C HIS A 148 15.75 10.37 -13.01
N ILE A 149 15.93 10.12 -11.70
CA ILE A 149 16.05 8.76 -11.16
C ILE A 149 14.75 7.97 -11.32
N ILE A 150 13.60 8.61 -11.13
CA ILE A 150 12.28 7.95 -11.20
C ILE A 150 11.95 7.49 -12.62
N GLU A 151 12.38 8.26 -13.62
CA GLU A 151 12.22 7.97 -15.04
C GLU A 151 13.11 6.80 -15.51
N ARG A 152 14.10 6.38 -14.71
CA ARG A 152 14.84 5.14 -14.97
C ARG A 152 13.96 3.96 -14.60
N ASP A 153 13.68 3.10 -15.57
CA ASP A 153 12.93 1.86 -15.32
C ASP A 153 13.71 0.90 -14.41
N ASP A 154 12.98 0.00 -13.75
CA ASP A 154 13.58 -1.09 -12.99
C ASP A 154 14.31 -2.05 -13.95
N VAL A 155 15.25 -2.82 -13.40
CA VAL A 155 15.99 -3.82 -14.18
C VAL A 155 15.00 -4.86 -14.73
N PRO A 156 14.88 -5.02 -16.08
CA PRO A 156 13.82 -5.82 -16.68
C PRO A 156 13.99 -7.35 -16.47
N ASP A 157 15.21 -7.81 -16.21
CA ASP A 157 15.58 -9.23 -16.12
C ASP A 157 15.81 -9.71 -14.68
N LEU A 158 14.95 -9.29 -13.75
CA LEU A 158 15.01 -9.78 -12.36
C LEU A 158 14.39 -11.19 -12.25
N PRO A 159 14.96 -12.06 -11.38
CA PRO A 159 14.30 -13.30 -10.99
C PRO A 159 12.87 -13.05 -10.51
N THR A 160 11.96 -14.00 -10.76
CA THR A 160 10.54 -13.84 -10.43
C THR A 160 10.25 -13.67 -8.94
N ASP A 161 11.18 -14.07 -8.07
CA ASP A 161 11.14 -13.97 -6.62
C ASP A 161 11.97 -12.80 -6.06
N ALA A 162 12.68 -12.08 -6.93
CA ALA A 162 13.50 -10.94 -6.52
C ALA A 162 12.61 -9.72 -6.24
N ASP A 163 12.98 -9.00 -5.19
CA ASP A 163 12.35 -7.74 -4.85
C ASP A 163 12.99 -6.59 -5.67
N PRO A 164 12.26 -5.97 -6.62
CA PRO A 164 12.80 -4.88 -7.42
C PRO A 164 13.24 -3.70 -6.56
N ALA A 165 12.59 -3.48 -5.41
CA ALA A 165 12.89 -2.40 -4.48
C ALA A 165 14.26 -2.55 -3.81
N GLU A 166 14.85 -3.74 -3.81
CA GLU A 166 16.14 -4.05 -3.18
C GLU A 166 17.32 -4.03 -4.18
N THR A 167 17.08 -3.78 -5.46
CA THR A 167 18.15 -3.48 -6.41
C THR A 167 18.75 -2.09 -6.14
N MET A 168 19.96 -1.82 -6.63
CA MET A 168 20.57 -0.48 -6.44
C MET A 168 19.71 0.63 -7.08
N ILE A 169 19.28 0.42 -8.32
CA ILE A 169 18.44 1.37 -9.08
C ILE A 169 17.04 1.43 -8.47
N GLY A 170 16.43 0.28 -8.16
CA GLY A 170 15.11 0.23 -7.54
C GLY A 170 15.08 0.96 -6.19
N ARG A 171 16.07 0.74 -5.32
CA ARG A 171 16.22 1.48 -4.06
C ARG A 171 16.28 2.98 -4.30
N ALA A 172 17.14 3.42 -5.21
CA ALA A 172 17.29 4.82 -5.55
C ALA A 172 15.97 5.43 -6.04
N ARG A 173 15.25 4.71 -6.91
CA ARG A 173 13.94 5.09 -7.44
C ARG A 173 12.88 5.26 -6.36
N ARG A 174 12.73 4.28 -5.46
CA ARG A 174 11.76 4.37 -4.36
C ARG A 174 12.11 5.47 -3.37
N ILE A 175 13.40 5.64 -3.03
CA ILE A 175 13.87 6.76 -2.20
C ILE A 175 13.57 8.09 -2.90
N ALA A 176 13.80 8.21 -4.20
CA ALA A 176 13.49 9.42 -4.96
C ALA A 176 11.99 9.74 -4.92
N ILE A 177 11.10 8.75 -5.07
CA ILE A 177 9.65 8.94 -4.92
C ILE A 177 9.30 9.45 -3.52
N LEU A 178 9.89 8.86 -2.48
CA LEU A 178 9.71 9.29 -1.09
C LEU A 178 10.24 10.70 -0.82
N MET A 179 11.35 11.08 -1.46
CA MET A 179 11.91 12.42 -1.39
C MET A 179 10.90 13.45 -1.92
N LEU A 180 10.24 13.18 -3.06
CA LEU A 180 9.21 14.06 -3.64
C LEU A 180 8.05 14.38 -2.67
N GLY A 181 7.73 13.49 -1.74
CA GLY A 181 6.73 13.72 -0.69
C GLY A 181 7.09 14.83 0.31
N ASN A 182 8.35 15.30 0.33
CA ASN A 182 8.81 16.38 1.21
C ASN A 182 8.77 17.76 0.54
N TYR A 183 8.50 17.83 -0.75
CA TYR A 183 8.49 19.08 -1.51
C TYR A 183 7.07 19.41 -1.97
N LYS A 184 6.72 20.70 -1.96
CA LYS A 184 5.38 21.17 -2.33
C LYS A 184 5.24 21.52 -3.81
N THR A 185 6.29 22.03 -4.44
CA THR A 185 6.28 22.53 -5.82
C THR A 185 7.62 22.25 -6.49
N PHE A 186 7.60 22.11 -7.82
CA PHE A 186 8.80 21.94 -8.63
C PHE A 186 8.80 22.90 -9.82
N ILE A 187 9.97 23.46 -10.14
CA ILE A 187 10.22 24.26 -11.34
C ILE A 187 11.28 23.50 -12.14
N GLU A 188 10.99 23.14 -13.40
CA GLU A 188 11.90 22.39 -14.26
C GLU A 188 13.30 23.07 -14.39
N PRO A 189 14.40 22.30 -14.39
CA PRO A 189 15.75 22.83 -14.60
C PRO A 189 15.87 23.29 -16.06
N GLY A 190 16.20 24.57 -16.22
CA GLY A 190 16.14 25.28 -17.50
C GLY A 190 15.66 26.73 -17.34
N GLN A 191 15.05 27.04 -16.18
CA GLN A 191 14.66 28.39 -15.79
C GLN A 191 15.05 28.69 -14.34
N SER A 192 16.32 28.46 -14.01
CA SER A 192 16.89 29.00 -12.77
C SER A 192 16.75 30.51 -12.80
N ILE A 193 16.04 31.09 -11.84
CA ILE A 193 16.29 32.49 -11.46
C ILE A 193 17.69 32.47 -10.85
N PRO A 194 18.70 33.11 -11.45
CA PRO A 194 19.99 33.21 -10.79
C PRO A 194 19.78 34.05 -9.53
N LEU A 195 19.95 33.43 -8.37
CA LEU A 195 20.14 34.14 -7.11
C LEU A 195 21.52 34.82 -7.17
N GLY A 196 21.58 35.95 -7.87
CA GLY A 196 22.79 36.75 -8.04
C GLY A 196 22.78 37.56 -9.33
N PHE A 197 22.63 38.88 -9.17
CA PHE A 197 22.80 39.94 -10.18
C PHE A 197 21.91 39.89 -11.44
N LYS A 198 21.10 40.94 -11.58
CA LYS A 198 20.24 41.22 -12.74
C LYS A 198 21.06 41.25 -14.04
N SER A 199 20.94 40.22 -14.86
CA SER A 199 21.20 40.35 -16.30
C SER A 199 19.89 40.62 -17.01
N ARG A 200 19.88 41.71 -17.77
CA ARG A 200 18.73 42.32 -18.44
C ARG A 200 18.70 41.78 -19.87
N GLN A 201 17.92 40.73 -20.16
CA GLN A 201 17.28 40.52 -21.48
C GLN A 201 16.42 39.26 -21.57
N SER A 202 15.37 39.41 -22.38
CA SER A 202 14.48 38.42 -22.99
C SER A 202 13.28 37.91 -22.18
N SER A 203 12.11 38.29 -22.69
CA SER A 203 10.79 37.83 -22.29
C SER A 203 10.45 36.47 -22.89
N LYS A 204 9.54 35.77 -22.19
CA LYS A 204 8.75 34.58 -22.59
C LYS A 204 9.35 33.20 -22.27
N SER A 205 9.09 32.74 -21.05
CA SER A 205 8.11 31.67 -20.80
C SER A 205 7.81 31.65 -19.30
N ILE A 206 6.53 31.51 -18.94
CA ILE A 206 6.15 31.26 -17.56
C ILE A 206 6.73 29.88 -17.19
N PRO A 207 7.41 29.72 -16.04
CA PRO A 207 7.93 28.43 -15.64
C PRO A 207 6.83 27.39 -15.64
N LYS A 208 7.07 26.27 -16.33
CA LYS A 208 6.18 25.12 -16.35
C LYS A 208 6.34 24.43 -14.99
N VAL A 209 5.61 24.93 -14.00
CA VAL A 209 5.50 24.30 -12.69
C VAL A 209 4.77 22.97 -12.93
N GLN A 210 5.51 21.87 -12.99
CA GLN A 210 4.88 20.57 -12.92
C GLN A 210 4.32 20.41 -11.51
N ASN A 211 3.02 20.14 -11.43
CA ASN A 211 2.38 19.86 -10.16
C ASN A 211 2.88 18.50 -9.65
N LEU A 212 3.74 18.52 -8.63
CA LEU A 212 4.31 17.31 -8.04
C LEU A 212 3.22 16.33 -7.58
N ALA A 213 2.09 16.82 -7.07
CA ALA A 213 0.97 15.97 -6.68
C ALA A 213 0.35 15.25 -7.88
N GLN A 214 0.29 15.91 -9.04
CA GLN A 214 -0.19 15.26 -10.26
C GLN A 214 0.80 14.21 -10.77
N PHE A 215 2.11 14.48 -10.70
CA PHE A 215 3.14 13.51 -11.07
C PHE A 215 3.10 12.27 -10.16
N LEU A 216 3.08 12.49 -8.84
CA LEU A 216 2.90 11.41 -7.86
C LEU A 216 1.57 10.67 -8.05
N GLY A 217 0.49 11.37 -8.43
CA GLY A 217 -0.80 10.74 -8.75
C GLY A 217 -0.72 9.77 -9.93
N LYS A 218 0.11 10.05 -10.94
CA LYS A 218 0.37 9.10 -12.03
C LYS A 218 1.12 7.86 -11.53
N LEU A 219 2.15 8.06 -10.71
CA LEU A 219 2.92 6.96 -10.10
C LEU A 219 2.07 6.13 -9.11
N ALA A 220 1.07 6.75 -8.47
CA ALA A 220 0.14 6.07 -7.57
C ALA A 220 -0.72 5.01 -8.29
N ASN A 221 -0.94 5.15 -9.59
CA ASN A 221 -1.69 4.19 -10.41
C ASN A 221 -0.84 3.03 -10.93
N ASP A 222 0.49 3.10 -10.85
CA ASP A 222 1.39 2.01 -11.26
C ASP A 222 1.69 1.10 -10.06
N PRO A 223 1.33 -0.20 -10.11
CA PRO A 223 1.60 -1.15 -9.03
C PRO A 223 3.05 -1.25 -8.57
N ASN A 224 4.05 -0.90 -9.40
CA ASN A 224 5.45 -0.97 -8.99
C ASN A 224 5.92 0.26 -8.21
N THR A 225 5.19 1.37 -8.31
CA THR A 225 5.56 2.63 -7.64
C THR A 225 4.51 3.12 -6.65
N SER A 226 3.31 2.53 -6.67
CA SER A 226 2.13 2.99 -5.97
C SER A 226 2.35 3.19 -4.48
N LEU A 227 2.96 2.21 -3.82
CA LEU A 227 3.21 2.25 -2.37
C LEU A 227 3.94 3.51 -1.94
N TYR A 228 5.02 3.88 -2.64
CA TYR A 228 5.86 5.02 -2.28
C TYR A 228 5.22 6.33 -2.73
N ALA A 229 4.54 6.32 -3.88
CA ALA A 229 3.87 7.49 -4.40
C ALA A 229 2.68 7.91 -3.52
N THR A 230 1.89 6.95 -3.04
CA THR A 230 0.75 7.22 -2.15
C THR A 230 1.21 7.65 -0.76
N GLN A 231 2.30 7.08 -0.24
CA GLN A 231 2.97 7.59 0.97
C GLN A 231 3.42 9.03 0.82
N SER A 232 4.03 9.38 -0.31
CA SER A 232 4.45 10.75 -0.61
C SER A 232 3.27 11.72 -0.73
N LEU A 233 2.17 11.31 -1.38
CA LEU A 233 0.94 12.11 -1.47
C LEU A 233 0.30 12.32 -0.09
N ALA A 234 0.17 11.25 0.71
CA ALA A 234 -0.36 11.31 2.06
C ALA A 234 0.49 12.23 2.95
N LYS A 235 1.82 12.18 2.79
CA LYS A 235 2.75 13.05 3.51
C LYS A 235 2.62 14.52 3.12
N GLN A 236 2.41 14.83 1.84
CA GLN A 236 2.19 16.21 1.39
C GLN A 236 0.91 16.80 2.01
N ALA A 237 -0.16 16.01 2.09
CA ALA A 237 -1.45 16.38 2.68
C ALA A 237 -2.05 17.70 2.15
N THR A 238 -1.64 18.14 0.94
CA THR A 238 -2.19 19.33 0.28
C THR A 238 -3.50 19.01 -0.41
N THR A 239 -4.29 20.03 -0.75
CA THR A 239 -5.55 19.86 -1.50
C THR A 239 -5.31 19.14 -2.82
N GLU A 240 -4.23 19.47 -3.52
CA GLU A 240 -3.83 18.85 -4.78
C GLU A 240 -3.43 17.39 -4.60
N ALA A 241 -2.68 17.06 -3.54
CA ALA A 241 -2.31 15.68 -3.23
C ALA A 241 -3.51 14.82 -2.85
N MET A 242 -4.43 15.37 -2.06
CA MET A 242 -5.68 14.71 -1.72
C MET A 242 -6.57 14.51 -2.95
N GLN A 243 -6.65 15.49 -3.86
CA GLN A 243 -7.38 15.34 -5.11
C GLN A 243 -6.73 14.29 -6.03
N ALA A 244 -5.40 14.23 -6.07
CA ALA A 244 -4.67 13.21 -6.82
C ALA A 244 -4.97 11.81 -6.29
N LEU A 245 -4.99 11.61 -4.97
CA LEU A 245 -5.39 10.34 -4.34
C LEU A 245 -6.83 9.95 -4.68
N ILE A 246 -7.78 10.90 -4.63
CA ILE A 246 -9.19 10.63 -4.98
C ILE A 246 -9.33 10.20 -6.44
N THR A 247 -8.64 10.88 -7.35
CA THR A 247 -8.66 10.55 -8.77
C THR A 247 -8.03 9.17 -9.01
N ALA A 248 -6.86 8.92 -8.43
CA ALA A 248 -6.17 7.63 -8.54
C ALA A 248 -7.01 6.48 -7.97
N LEU A 249 -7.71 6.66 -6.84
CA LEU A 249 -8.56 5.64 -6.24
C LEU A 249 -9.65 5.15 -7.20
N LYS A 250 -10.18 6.04 -8.06
CA LYS A 250 -11.21 5.68 -9.04
C LYS A 250 -10.67 4.93 -10.24
N GLU A 251 -9.38 4.98 -10.52
CA GLU A 251 -8.77 4.43 -11.74
C GLU A 251 -7.94 3.18 -11.44
N ALA A 252 -7.27 3.15 -10.29
CA ALA A 252 -6.34 2.11 -9.88
C ALA A 252 -6.98 0.71 -9.76
N GLU A 253 -6.12 -0.29 -9.86
CA GLU A 253 -6.45 -1.71 -9.79
C GLU A 253 -5.35 -2.46 -9.01
N GLY A 254 -5.67 -3.65 -8.49
CA GLY A 254 -4.69 -4.50 -7.81
C GLY A 254 -4.02 -3.81 -6.61
N TRP A 255 -2.71 -3.96 -6.47
CA TRP A 255 -1.94 -3.39 -5.36
C TRP A 255 -1.96 -1.87 -5.29
N ALA A 256 -1.99 -1.19 -6.44
CA ALA A 256 -2.09 0.27 -6.47
C ALA A 256 -3.36 0.77 -5.76
N LYS A 257 -4.48 0.08 -5.97
CA LYS A 257 -5.74 0.38 -5.27
C LYS A 257 -5.60 0.16 -3.75
N VAL A 258 -4.96 -0.92 -3.32
CA VAL A 258 -4.69 -1.21 -1.90
C VAL A 258 -3.91 -0.05 -1.27
N ASP A 259 -2.81 0.36 -1.89
CA ASP A 259 -1.96 1.42 -1.36
C ASP A 259 -2.68 2.78 -1.31
N ILE A 260 -3.48 3.10 -2.33
CA ILE A 260 -4.26 4.34 -2.35
C ILE A 260 -5.32 4.33 -1.25
N ALA A 261 -6.02 3.20 -1.06
CA ALA A 261 -7.03 3.05 -0.01
C ALA A 261 -6.38 3.19 1.38
N GLU A 262 -5.27 2.51 1.64
CA GLU A 262 -4.51 2.63 2.89
C GLU A 262 -4.04 4.08 3.12
N ALA A 263 -3.52 4.75 2.09
CA ALA A 263 -3.10 6.15 2.18
C ALA A 263 -4.27 7.09 2.49
N CYS A 264 -5.43 6.91 1.83
CA CYS A 264 -6.64 7.68 2.11
C CYS A 264 -7.11 7.50 3.56
N LEU A 265 -7.08 6.27 4.08
CA LEU A 265 -7.44 5.97 5.46
C LEU A 265 -6.43 6.55 6.45
N SER A 266 -5.13 6.55 6.13
CA SER A 266 -4.07 7.11 7.00
C SER A 266 -4.21 8.61 7.26
N LEU A 267 -4.87 9.34 6.36
CA LEU A 267 -5.15 10.78 6.52
C LEU A 267 -6.21 11.05 7.59
N ASN A 268 -6.99 10.04 8.01
CA ASN A 268 -8.03 10.13 9.04
C ASN A 268 -9.03 11.28 8.81
N GLN A 269 -9.45 11.50 7.56
CA GLN A 269 -10.44 12.52 7.23
C GLN A 269 -11.77 11.89 6.80
N PRO A 270 -12.92 12.29 7.38
CA PRO A 270 -14.22 11.69 7.06
C PRO A 270 -14.56 11.66 5.56
N ARG A 271 -14.15 12.68 4.80
CA ARG A 271 -14.37 12.72 3.34
C ARG A 271 -13.78 11.55 2.57
N PHE A 272 -12.70 10.93 3.08
CA PHE A 272 -12.12 9.75 2.44
C PHE A 272 -12.90 8.48 2.77
N TYR A 273 -13.58 8.42 3.91
CA TYR A 273 -14.29 7.23 4.36
C TYR A 273 -15.40 6.87 3.37
N GLU A 274 -16.21 7.83 2.96
CA GLU A 274 -17.29 7.60 1.99
C GLU A 274 -16.75 7.10 0.64
N ILE A 275 -15.67 7.70 0.14
CA ILE A 275 -15.10 7.35 -1.17
C ILE A 275 -14.46 5.96 -1.13
N VAL A 276 -13.77 5.63 -0.04
CA VAL A 276 -13.15 4.32 0.18
C VAL A 276 -14.21 3.25 0.38
N LEU A 277 -15.29 3.52 1.11
CA LEU A 277 -16.42 2.58 1.23
C LEU A 277 -17.09 2.33 -0.13
N ALA A 278 -17.26 3.38 -0.94
CA ALA A 278 -17.95 3.27 -2.22
C ALA A 278 -17.15 2.56 -3.31
N SER A 279 -15.81 2.70 -3.31
CA SER A 279 -14.98 2.22 -4.43
C SER A 279 -13.74 1.43 -4.03
N GLY A 280 -13.39 1.35 -2.74
CA GLY A 280 -12.13 0.77 -2.29
C GLY A 280 -11.97 -0.71 -2.66
N LEU A 281 -13.08 -1.47 -2.67
CA LEU A 281 -13.11 -2.88 -3.02
C LEU A 281 -13.30 -3.15 -4.52
N ASP A 282 -13.38 -2.11 -5.34
CA ASP A 282 -13.44 -2.29 -6.80
C ASP A 282 -12.07 -2.70 -7.34
N ARG A 283 -12.06 -3.72 -8.21
CA ARG A 283 -10.88 -4.13 -9.01
C ARG A 283 -9.65 -4.55 -8.17
N VAL A 284 -9.89 -5.13 -7.00
CA VAL A 284 -8.87 -5.71 -6.09
C VAL A 284 -9.01 -7.23 -5.95
N GLN A 285 -9.24 -7.92 -7.06
CA GLN A 285 -9.47 -9.37 -7.06
C GLN A 285 -8.33 -10.14 -6.37
N GLY A 286 -8.65 -10.86 -5.30
CA GLY A 286 -7.68 -11.62 -4.49
C GLY A 286 -6.90 -10.78 -3.47
N LEU A 287 -7.14 -9.48 -3.37
CA LEU A 287 -6.52 -8.54 -2.43
C LEU A 287 -7.55 -7.89 -1.50
N GLU A 288 -8.79 -8.36 -1.48
CA GLU A 288 -9.91 -7.75 -0.76
C GLU A 288 -9.60 -7.63 0.75
N SER A 289 -8.92 -8.62 1.32
CA SER A 289 -8.54 -8.61 2.74
C SER A 289 -7.58 -7.46 3.11
N TYR A 290 -6.70 -7.07 2.19
CA TYR A 290 -5.77 -5.95 2.39
C TYR A 290 -6.47 -4.60 2.40
N VAL A 291 -7.68 -4.49 1.82
CA VAL A 291 -8.48 -3.26 1.86
C VAL A 291 -9.53 -3.31 2.98
N ALA A 292 -10.22 -4.45 3.13
CA ALA A 292 -11.32 -4.60 4.08
C ALA A 292 -10.86 -4.47 5.54
N VAL A 293 -9.68 -5.00 5.89
CA VAL A 293 -9.16 -4.93 7.27
C VAL A 293 -8.84 -3.48 7.69
N PRO A 294 -8.10 -2.68 6.90
CA PRO A 294 -7.95 -1.25 7.16
C PRO A 294 -9.29 -0.50 7.24
N ILE A 295 -10.23 -0.75 6.33
CA ILE A 295 -11.58 -0.15 6.39
C ILE A 295 -12.25 -0.43 7.74
N TYR A 296 -12.27 -1.69 8.16
CA TYR A 296 -12.87 -2.12 9.42
C TYR A 296 -12.22 -1.45 10.64
N ARG A 297 -10.89 -1.24 10.60
CA ARG A 297 -10.14 -0.65 11.71
C ARG A 297 -10.25 0.88 11.77
N SER A 298 -10.37 1.54 10.62
CA SER A 298 -10.28 3.00 10.52
C SER A 298 -11.63 3.70 10.41
N ILE A 299 -12.65 3.05 9.86
CA ILE A 299 -13.98 3.65 9.64
C ILE A 299 -14.95 3.17 10.73
N PRO A 300 -15.71 4.07 11.39
CA PRO A 300 -16.75 3.69 12.34
C PRO A 300 -17.97 3.11 11.59
N LEU A 301 -17.87 1.86 11.11
CA LEU A 301 -18.88 1.23 10.24
C LEU A 301 -20.28 1.13 10.86
N GLU A 302 -20.40 1.16 12.18
CA GLU A 302 -21.68 1.08 12.88
C GLU A 302 -22.65 2.20 12.46
N SER A 303 -22.16 3.43 12.24
CA SER A 303 -23.00 4.55 11.82
C SER A 303 -23.54 4.37 10.40
N TYR A 304 -22.78 3.70 9.53
CA TYR A 304 -23.17 3.39 8.16
C TYR A 304 -24.17 2.22 8.11
N LEU A 305 -23.98 1.19 8.93
CA LEU A 305 -24.82 0.00 8.94
C LEU A 305 -26.19 0.22 9.60
N ARG A 306 -26.28 1.12 10.58
CA ARG A 306 -27.54 1.44 11.26
C ARG A 306 -28.46 2.35 10.45
N GLY A 307 -28.08 2.71 9.22
CA GLY A 307 -28.82 3.63 8.36
C GLY A 307 -28.83 5.02 8.98
N GLY A 308 -27.70 5.72 8.85
CA GLY A 308 -27.44 7.01 9.48
C GLY A 308 -28.67 7.90 9.63
N ASN A 309 -29.20 7.93 10.85
CA ASN A 309 -30.11 8.94 11.36
C ASN A 309 -29.83 9.02 12.86
N ASP A 310 -29.02 10.00 13.25
CA ASP A 310 -29.44 11.05 14.18
C ASP A 310 -28.26 11.99 14.53
N ALA A 311 -28.49 13.26 14.18
CA ALA A 311 -28.08 14.47 14.92
C ALA A 311 -26.64 15.03 14.83
N HIS A 312 -26.60 16.21 14.20
CA HIS A 312 -25.73 17.40 14.36
C HIS A 312 -24.41 17.49 13.58
#